data_AF-A0A1Z3HFS5-F1
#
_entry.id   AF-A0A1Z3HFS5-F1
#
_cell.length_a   1.000
_cell.length_b   1.000
_cell.length_c   1.000
_cell.angle_alpha   90.00
_cell.angle_beta   90.00
_cell.angle_gamma   90.00
#
_symmetry.space_group_name_H-M   'P 1'
#
loop_
_entity.id
_entity.type
_entity.pdbx_description
1 polymer ?
#
loop_
_entity_poly.entity_id
_entity_poly.type
_entity_poly.pdbx_seq_one_letter_code
_entity_poly.pdbx_strand_id
1 'polypeptide(L)' 'MAIFRAYIAPLLIVLTFLVAMVAVSARIFLPGDMMAPAPVTETPSPETSVAPSNTSVAGPTLPAAVSILLHGPAEDAA' A
#
# COMPACT_ATOMS: atom_id res chain seq x y z
N MET A 1 -34.29 40.82 -12.35
CA MET A 1 -32.87 40.39 -12.37
C MET A 1 -32.71 38.96 -12.89
N ALA A 2 -33.24 38.65 -14.08
CA ALA A 2 -33.21 37.28 -14.62
C ALA A 2 -31.95 36.98 -15.45
N ILE A 3 -31.42 38.00 -16.14
CA ILE A 3 -30.30 37.88 -17.08
C ILE A 3 -29.02 37.37 -16.40
N PHE A 4 -28.72 37.89 -15.21
CA PHE A 4 -27.51 37.49 -14.47
C PHE A 4 -27.53 36.01 -14.08
N ARG A 5 -28.67 35.49 -13.62
CA ARG A 5 -28.80 34.08 -13.26
C ARG A 5 -29.02 33.17 -14.47
N ALA A 6 -29.64 33.67 -15.55
CA ALA A 6 -29.94 32.89 -16.74
C ALA A 6 -28.74 32.70 -17.66
N TYR A 7 -27.77 33.63 -17.65
CA TYR A 7 -26.61 33.56 -18.55
C TYR A 7 -25.28 33.55 -17.82
N ILE A 8 -25.07 34.45 -16.85
CA ILE A 8 -23.79 34.53 -16.14
C ILE A 8 -23.58 33.29 -15.25
N ALA A 9 -24.58 32.86 -14.47
CA ALA A 9 -24.45 31.68 -13.63
C ALA A 9 -24.13 30.38 -14.42
N PRO A 10 -24.87 30.01 -15.48
CA PRO A 10 -24.53 28.83 -16.27
C PRO A 10 -23.19 28.95 -17.00
N LEU A 11 -22.80 30.14 -17.47
CA LEU A 11 -21.48 30.35 -18.08
C LEU A 11 -20.36 30.12 -17.05
N LEU A 12 -20.49 30.62 -15.83
CA LEU A 12 -19.50 30.39 -14.77
C LEU A 12 -19.42 28.91 -14.36
N ILE A 13 -20.53 28.19 -14.34
CA ILE A 13 -20.54 26.74 -14.10
C ILE A 13 -19.70 26.02 -15.16
N VAL A 14 -19.93 26.31 -16.44
CA VAL A 14 -19.15 25.69 -17.52
C VAL A 14 -17.68 26.10 -17.46
N LEU A 15 -17.39 27.38 -17.21
CA LEU A 15 -16.03 27.90 -17.12
C LEU A 15 -15.25 27.25 -15.97
N THR A 16 -15.84 27.22 -14.77
CA THR A 16 -15.24 26.59 -13.58
C THR A 16 -15.10 25.08 -13.77
N PHE A 17 -16.07 24.43 -14.41
CA PHE A 17 -15.97 23.02 -14.78
C PHE A 17 -14.79 22.76 -15.72
N LEU A 18 -14.61 23.56 -16.78
CA LEU A 18 -13.47 23.43 -17.69
C LEU A 18 -12.14 23.60 -16.94
N VAL A 19 -12.04 24.63 -16.10
CA VAL A 19 -10.84 24.88 -15.29
C VAL A 19 -10.58 23.71 -14.35
N ALA A 20 -11.62 23.17 -13.69
CA ALA A 20 -11.50 22.01 -12.82
C ALA A 20 -11.06 20.75 -13.60
N MET A 21 -11.61 20.51 -14.79
CA MET A 21 -11.21 19.41 -15.67
C MET A 21 -9.71 19.50 -16.01
N VAL A 22 -9.26 20.67 -16.46
CA VAL A 22 -7.84 20.91 -16.78
C VAL A 22 -6.95 20.77 -15.54
N ALA A 23 -7.35 21.34 -14.39
CA ALA A 23 -6.57 21.26 -13.16
C ALA A 23 -6.43 19.83 -12.64
N VAL A 24 -7.51 19.04 -12.70
CA VAL A 24 -7.51 17.61 -12.33
C VAL A 24 -6.61 16.82 -13.27
N SER A 25 -6.68 17.05 -14.58
CA SER A 25 -5.78 16.41 -15.54
C SER A 25 -4.32 16.82 -15.33
N ALA A 26 -4.06 18.11 -15.09
CA ALA A 26 -2.70 18.64 -14.92
C ALA A 26 -2.04 18.16 -13.63
N ARG A 27 -2.80 17.93 -12.56
CA ARG A 27 -2.28 17.46 -11.26
C ARG A 27 -1.47 16.17 -11.39
N ILE A 28 -1.94 15.22 -12.22
CA ILE A 28 -1.31 13.91 -12.41
C ILE A 28 0.07 14.04 -13.09
N PHE A 29 0.24 15.07 -13.90
CA PHE A 29 1.49 15.35 -14.59
C PHE A 29 2.41 16.31 -13.82
N LEU A 30 2.04 16.75 -12.62
CA LEU A 30 2.88 17.62 -11.83
C LEU A 30 4.06 16.81 -11.27
N PRO A 31 5.32 17.27 -11.36
CA PRO A 31 6.50 16.49 -10.96
C PRO A 31 6.38 15.88 -9.56
N GLY A 32 5.72 16.57 -8.62
CA GLY A 32 5.50 16.08 -7.26
C GLY A 32 4.54 14.88 -7.14
N ASP A 33 3.59 14.70 -8.06
CA ASP A 33 2.65 13.57 -8.06
C ASP A 33 3.35 12.26 -8.46
N MET A 34 4.37 12.34 -9.34
CA MET A 34 5.19 11.20 -9.78
C MET A 34 6.43 10.94 -8.90
N MET A 35 6.69 11.76 -7.87
CA MET A 35 7.87 11.65 -7.00
C MET A 35 7.62 10.89 -5.69
N ALA A 36 6.66 9.97 -5.64
CA ALA A 36 6.61 9.00 -4.55
C ALA A 36 7.33 7.73 -5.01
N PRO A 37 8.62 7.53 -4.67
CA PRO A 37 9.24 6.21 -4.72
C PRO A 37 8.27 5.21 -4.09
N ALA A 38 7.96 4.14 -4.81
CA ALA A 38 7.20 3.03 -4.25
C ALA A 38 7.81 2.68 -2.90
N PRO A 39 7.02 2.50 -1.83
CA PRO A 39 7.54 2.07 -0.54
C PRO A 39 8.40 0.82 -0.77
N VAL A 40 9.71 0.98 -0.68
CA VAL A 40 10.63 -0.14 -0.62
C VAL A 40 10.45 -0.69 0.78
N THR A 41 9.53 -1.64 0.95
CA THR A 41 9.75 -2.64 1.98
C THR A 41 11.12 -3.21 1.66
N GLU A 42 12.07 -2.95 2.54
CA GLU A 42 13.33 -3.67 2.61
C GLU A 42 12.97 -5.14 2.82
N THR A 43 12.65 -5.83 1.72
CA THR A 43 12.69 -7.28 1.69
C THR A 43 14.13 -7.57 2.03
N PRO A 44 14.43 -8.17 3.21
CA PRO A 44 15.81 -8.42 3.59
C PRO A 44 16.44 -9.24 2.48
N SER A 45 17.38 -8.63 1.77
CA SER A 45 18.21 -9.32 0.81
C SER A 45 18.92 -10.43 1.59
N PRO A 46 18.76 -11.71 1.22
CA PRO A 46 19.37 -12.80 1.97
C PRO A 46 20.84 -12.88 1.61
N GLU A 47 21.64 -11.89 1.96
CA GLU A 47 23.09 -12.04 1.90
C GLU A 47 23.80 -11.01 2.80
N THR A 48 24.36 -11.55 3.88
CA THR A 48 25.49 -11.02 4.65
C THR A 48 25.19 -9.91 5.67
N SER A 49 24.72 -10.32 6.84
CA SER A 49 25.28 -9.78 8.09
C SER A 49 25.27 -10.85 9.19
N VAL A 50 26.34 -10.84 9.97
CA VAL A 50 26.92 -11.96 10.70
C VAL A 50 26.42 -12.01 12.15
N ALA A 51 25.66 -13.06 12.51
CA ALA A 51 25.51 -13.73 13.83
C ALA A 51 25.10 -12.92 15.10
N PRO A 52 24.84 -13.58 16.25
CA PRO A 52 23.74 -14.52 16.52
C PRO A 52 22.88 -14.00 17.69
N SER A 53 21.57 -14.18 17.63
CA SER A 53 20.72 -14.03 18.81
C SER A 53 19.61 -15.05 18.70
N ASN A 54 19.82 -16.16 19.38
CA ASN A 54 18.84 -17.12 19.87
C ASN A 54 17.66 -16.41 20.55
N THR A 55 16.82 -15.76 19.76
CA THR A 55 15.51 -15.33 20.20
C THR A 55 14.63 -16.54 20.05
N SER A 56 14.52 -17.29 21.14
CA SER A 56 13.37 -18.12 21.45
C SER A 56 12.14 -17.22 21.36
N VAL A 57 11.63 -17.04 20.15
CA VAL A 57 10.29 -16.51 19.94
C VAL A 57 9.39 -17.69 20.20
N ALA A 58 8.74 -17.67 21.36
CA ALA A 58 7.57 -18.48 21.63
C ALA A 58 6.64 -18.35 20.43
N GLY A 59 6.60 -19.40 19.60
CA GLY A 59 5.72 -19.47 18.45
C GLY A 59 4.26 -19.44 18.92
N PRO A 60 3.31 -19.20 18.01
CA PRO A 60 1.92 -19.52 18.29
C PRO A 60 1.91 -21.00 18.71
N THR A 61 1.35 -21.34 19.87
CA THR A 61 1.16 -22.74 20.26
C THR A 61 0.21 -23.38 19.25
N LEU A 62 0.77 -23.91 18.17
CA LEU A 62 0.05 -24.61 17.12
C LEU A 62 -0.41 -25.96 17.66
N PRO A 63 -1.63 -26.42 17.33
CA PRO A 63 -2.16 -27.69 17.78
C PRO A 63 -1.20 -28.84 17.41
N ALA A 64 -1.00 -29.78 18.34
CA ALA A 64 0.01 -30.85 18.24
C ALA A 64 -0.04 -31.65 16.92
N ALA A 65 -1.24 -31.82 16.35
CA ALA A 65 -1.44 -32.48 15.06
C ALA A 65 -0.67 -31.82 13.90
N VAL A 66 -0.54 -30.49 13.92
CA VAL A 66 0.16 -29.75 12.86
C VAL A 66 1.68 -29.83 13.05
N SER A 67 2.14 -29.93 14.29
CA SER A 67 3.57 -30.11 14.59
C SER A 67 4.07 -31.49 14.13
N ILE A 68 3.26 -32.54 14.30
CA ILE A 68 3.55 -33.91 13.83
C ILE A 68 3.61 -33.98 12.30
N LEU A 69 2.72 -33.25 11.61
CA LEU A 69 2.69 -33.26 10.16
C LEU A 69 3.89 -32.50 9.55
N LEU A 70 4.39 -31.49 10.26
CA LEU A 70 5.53 -30.67 9.81
C LEU A 70 6.89 -31.31 10.14
N HIS A 71 7.01 -32.01 11.27
CA HIS A 71 8.28 -32.63 11.71
C HIS A 71 8.35 -34.14 11.44
N GLY A 72 7.26 -34.74 10.96
CA GLY A 72 7.13 -36.19 10.88
C GLY A 72 6.96 -36.84 12.27
N PRO A 73 6.32 -38.02 12.36
CA PRO A 73 6.25 -38.74 13.63
C PRO A 73 7.66 -39.07 14.11
N ALA A 74 8.00 -38.66 15.33
CA ALA A 74 9.28 -39.04 15.95
C ALA A 74 9.35 -40.58 16.05
N GLU A 75 10.26 -41.20 15.31
CA GLU A 75 10.59 -42.64 15.33
C GLU A 75 11.26 -43.09 16.64
N ASP A 76 10.84 -42.56 17.79
CA ASP A 76 11.36 -42.96 19.11
C ASP A 76 10.20 -43.18 20.09
N ALA A 77 9.41 -44.21 19.78
CA ALA A 77 8.58 -44.92 20.74
C ALA A 77 8.63 -46.41 20.39
N ALA A 78 9.81 -47.00 20.64
CA ALA A 78 9.91 -48.39 21.07
C ALA A 78 9.31 -48.55 22.47
#